data_AF-A0A0W0VRA8-F1
#
_entry.id   AF-A0A0W0VRA8-F1
#
_cell.length_a   1.000
_cell.length_b   1.000
_cell.length_c   1.000
_cell.angle_alpha   90.00
_cell.angle_beta   90.00
_cell.angle_gamma   90.00
#
_symmetry.space_group_name_H-M   'P 1'
#
loop_
_entity.id
_entity.type
_entity.pdbx_description
1 polymer ?
#
loop_
_entity_poly.entity_id
_entity_poly.type
_entity_poly.pdbx_seq_one_letter_code
_entity_poly.pdbx_strand_id
1 'polypeptide(L)' 'MDKPEIYVACLASYNSGYLHGQWIDANQSEDAIMEEIQAMLEDSPISDPGDWAIHDYQGFGNIEIHEFESTRVALPRERF' A
#
# COMPACT_ATOMS: atom_id res chain seq x y z
N MET A 1 -8.23 6.23 -22.21
CA MET A 1 -8.74 6.74 -20.93
C MET A 1 -7.89 6.06 -19.90
N ASP A 2 -6.96 6.79 -19.29
CA ASP A 2 -6.10 6.23 -18.27
C ASP A 2 -6.96 5.81 -17.08
N LYS A 3 -6.78 4.57 -16.64
CA LYS A 3 -7.53 3.97 -15.55
C LYS A 3 -6.70 4.20 -14.28
N PRO A 4 -7.23 4.88 -13.25
CA PRO A 4 -6.45 5.12 -12.05
C PRO A 4 -6.25 3.80 -11.32
N GLU A 5 -5.00 3.44 -11.10
CA GLU A 5 -4.61 2.20 -10.44
C GLU A 5 -3.57 2.50 -9.37
N ILE A 6 -3.68 1.81 -8.24
CA ILE A 6 -2.70 1.88 -7.15
C ILE A 6 -2.01 0.54 -7.01
N TYR A 7 -0.70 0.55 -6.84
CA TYR A 7 0.06 -0.65 -6.51
C TYR A 7 0.18 -0.75 -5.00
N VAL A 8 -0.45 -1.75 -4.43
CA VAL A 8 -0.42 -2.05 -2.99
C VAL A 8 0.51 -3.22 -2.75
N ALA A 9 1.35 -3.16 -1.73
CA ALA A 9 2.19 -4.28 -1.32
C ALA A 9 2.01 -4.66 0.15
N CYS A 10 2.24 -5.94 0.45
CA CYS A 10 2.27 -6.48 1.80
C CYS A 10 3.59 -6.09 2.49
N LEU A 11 3.50 -5.34 3.60
CA LEU A 11 4.67 -4.83 4.31
C LEU A 11 5.49 -5.95 4.97
N ALA A 12 4.84 -6.99 5.50
CA ALA A 12 5.56 -8.12 6.10
C ALA A 12 6.37 -8.89 5.06
N SER A 13 5.80 -9.12 3.87
CA SER A 13 6.47 -9.75 2.73
C SER A 13 7.66 -8.91 2.27
N TYR A 14 7.46 -7.60 2.12
CA TYR A 14 8.53 -6.67 1.73
C TYR A 14 9.69 -6.68 2.74
N ASN A 15 9.39 -6.60 4.04
CA ASN A 15 10.39 -6.65 5.11
C ASN A 15 11.15 -7.98 5.16
N SER A 16 10.56 -9.06 4.64
CA SER A 16 11.17 -10.38 4.58
C SER A 16 11.85 -10.67 3.23
N GLY A 17 11.93 -9.68 2.34
CA GLY A 17 12.58 -9.78 1.04
C GLY A 17 11.71 -10.37 -0.08
N TYR A 18 10.40 -10.49 0.14
CA TYR A 18 9.43 -10.93 -0.87
C TYR A 18 8.72 -9.74 -1.49
N LEU A 19 8.74 -9.65 -2.82
CA LEU A 19 7.90 -8.72 -3.55
C LEU A 19 6.51 -9.34 -3.69
N HIS A 20 5.61 -8.97 -2.79
CA HIS A 20 4.21 -9.40 -2.81
C HIS A 20 3.30 -8.17 -2.81
N GLY A 21 2.64 -7.93 -3.95
CA GLY A 21 1.76 -6.79 -4.14
C GLY A 21 0.88 -6.94 -5.38
N GLN A 22 -0.14 -6.08 -5.48
CA GLN A 22 -1.14 -6.12 -6.53
C GLN A 22 -1.53 -4.71 -6.98
N TRP A 23 -1.77 -4.56 -8.28
CA TRP A 23 -2.40 -3.39 -8.85
C TRP A 23 -3.91 -3.47 -8.67
N ILE A 24 -4.50 -2.45 -8.05
CA ILE A 24 -5.91 -2.35 -7.73
C ILE A 24 -6.50 -1.14 -8.46
N ASP A 25 -7.68 -1.32 -9.04
CA ASP A 25 -8.43 -0.23 -9.68
C ASP A 25 -8.93 0.75 -8.61
N ALA A 26 -8.41 1.97 -8.65
CA ALA A 26 -8.71 3.04 -7.71
C ALA A 26 -10.01 3.80 -8.05
N ASN A 27 -10.70 3.43 -9.14
CA ASN A 27 -12.01 3.97 -9.49
C ASN A 27 -13.19 3.19 -8.86
N GLN A 28 -12.88 2.22 -8.00
CA GLN A 28 -13.86 1.41 -7.28
C GLN A 28 -14.24 2.06 -5.94
N SER A 29 -15.25 1.50 -5.26
CA SER A 29 -15.58 1.90 -3.88
C SER A 29 -14.48 1.49 -2.91
N GLU A 30 -14.33 2.27 -1.82
CA GLU A 30 -13.36 1.99 -0.75
C GLU A 30 -13.47 0.55 -0.23
N ASP A 31 -14.69 0.05 -0.01
CA ASP A 31 -14.92 -1.33 0.43
C ASP A 31 -14.37 -2.38 -0.56
N ALA A 32 -14.51 -2.15 -1.87
CA ALA A 32 -14.03 -3.07 -2.90
C ALA A 32 -12.51 -3.06 -2.99
N ILE A 33 -11.90 -1.88 -2.86
CA ILE A 33 -10.44 -1.74 -2.76
C ILE A 33 -9.93 -2.48 -1.53
N MET A 34 -10.59 -2.33 -0.38
CA MET A 34 -10.21 -3.03 0.85
C MET A 34 -10.39 -4.55 0.78
N GLU A 35 -11.39 -5.05 0.04
CA GLU A 35 -11.55 -6.48 -0.23
C GLU A 35 -10.39 -7.02 -1.08
N GLU A 36 -9.97 -6.31 -2.14
CA GLU A 36 -8.81 -6.70 -2.94
C GLU A 36 -7.50 -6.66 -2.16
N ILE A 37 -7.29 -5.65 -1.31
CA ILE A 37 -6.12 -5.57 -0.42
C ILE A 37 -6.11 -6.75 0.54
N GLN A 38 -7.25 -7.10 1.14
CA GLN A 38 -7.34 -8.25 2.04
C GLN A 38 -7.05 -9.56 1.31
N ALA A 39 -7.62 -9.76 0.11
CA ALA A 39 -7.32 -10.94 -0.71
C ALA A 39 -5.83 -11.04 -1.06
N MET A 40 -5.19 -9.92 -1.41
CA MET A 40 -3.75 -9.86 -1.62
C MET A 40 -2.96 -10.22 -0.35
N LEU A 41 -3.37 -9.73 0.83
CA LEU A 41 -2.72 -10.06 2.10
C LEU A 41 -2.91 -11.54 2.47
N GLU A 42 -4.08 -12.12 2.23
CA GLU A 42 -4.36 -13.54 2.47
C GLU A 42 -3.53 -14.48 1.57
N ASP A 43 -3.20 -14.06 0.35
CA ASP A 43 -2.32 -14.79 -0.57
C ASP A 43 -0.82 -14.62 -0.25
N SER A 44 -0.49 -13.85 0.79
CA SER A 44 0.90 -13.59 1.18
C SER A 44 1.63 -14.88 1.57
N PRO A 45 2.91 -15.06 1.18
CA PRO A 45 3.72 -16.21 1.59
C PRO A 45 4.08 -16.20 3.08
N ILE A 46 3.65 -15.21 3.86
CA ILE A 46 3.95 -15.03 5.27
C ILE A 46 2.67 -15.18 6.10
N SER A 47 2.74 -16.00 7.16
CA SER A 47 1.58 -16.35 8.00
C SER A 47 0.97 -15.19 8.80
N ASP A 48 1.67 -14.06 8.90
CA ASP A 48 1.17 -12.80 9.45
C ASP A 48 1.55 -11.67 8.48
N PRO A 49 0.76 -11.47 7.41
CA PRO A 49 1.07 -10.49 6.37
C PRO A 49 1.08 -9.05 6.89
N GLY A 50 0.55 -8.81 8.09
CA GLY A 50 0.58 -7.52 8.77
C GLY A 50 -0.14 -6.42 7.98
N ASP A 51 0.47 -5.25 7.93
CA ASP A 51 -0.07 -4.06 7.25
C ASP A 51 0.26 -4.05 5.74
N TRP A 52 -0.42 -3.17 5.02
CA TRP A 52 -0.21 -2.89 3.59
C TRP A 52 0.24 -1.44 3.36
N ALA A 53 0.88 -1.18 2.22
CA ALA A 53 1.23 0.17 1.79
C ALA A 53 1.04 0.35 0.28
N ILE A 54 0.61 1.54 -0.14
CA ILE A 54 0.63 1.94 -1.55
C ILE A 54 2.08 2.32 -1.88
N HIS A 55 2.68 1.61 -2.83
CA HIS A 55 4.06 1.80 -3.25
C HIS A 55 4.19 2.53 -4.58
N ASP A 56 3.15 2.48 -5.42
CA ASP A 56 3.12 3.16 -6.70
C ASP A 56 1.68 3.48 -7.11
N TYR A 57 1.51 4.37 -8.07
CA TYR A 57 0.21 4.74 -8.62
C TYR A 57 0.35 5.13 -10.09
N GLN A 58 -0.64 4.80 -10.91
CA GLN A 58 -0.65 5.16 -12.32
C GLN A 58 -2.05 5.54 -12.80
N GLY A 59 -2.11 6.19 -13.97
CA GLY A 59 -3.36 6.45 -14.66
C GLY A 59 -4.28 7.49 -14.01
N PHE A 60 -3.77 8.30 -13.09
CA PHE A 60 -4.45 9.47 -12.51
C PHE A 60 -4.44 10.71 -13.44
N GLY A 61 -4.04 10.56 -14.71
CA GLY A 61 -3.92 11.66 -15.67
C GLY A 61 -2.82 12.66 -15.29
N ASN A 62 -3.08 13.96 -15.45
CA ASN A 62 -2.13 15.05 -15.11
C ASN A 62 -2.09 15.37 -13.59
N ILE A 63 -2.60 14.49 -12.74
CA ILE A 63 -2.57 14.70 -11.29
C ILE A 63 -1.29 14.03 -10.76
N GLU A 64 -0.27 14.83 -10.47
CA GLU A 64 0.91 14.40 -9.72
C GLU A 64 0.49 14.19 -8.25
N ILE A 65 0.42 12.94 -7.80
CA ILE A 65 0.18 12.62 -6.39
C ILE A 65 1.53 12.71 -5.67
N HIS A 66 1.85 13.90 -5.17
CA HIS A 66 3.01 14.05 -4.28
C HIS A 66 2.73 13.34 -2.95
N GLU A 67 3.72 12.57 -2.46
CA GLU A 67 3.69 11.97 -1.14
C GLU A 67 3.33 13.02 -0.09
N PHE A 68 2.20 12.84 0.59
CA PHE A 68 1.91 13.60 1.80
C PHE A 68 2.81 13.00 2.89
N GLU A 69 3.89 13.71 3.26
CA GLU A 69 4.69 13.37 4.42
C GLU A 69 3.77 13.10 5.61
N SER A 70 3.74 11.86 6.07
CA SER A 70 3.06 11.51 7.30
C SER A 70 3.66 12.32 8.44
N THR A 71 2.87 13.18 9.08
CA THR A 71 3.22 13.79 10.37
C THR A 71 3.25 12.71 11.46
N ARG A 72 4.24 11.81 11.43
CA ARG A 72 4.57 10.97 12.57
C ARG A 72 5.64 11.70 13.35
N VAL A 73 5.19 12.49 14.33
CA VAL A 73 6.04 13.02 15.40
C VAL A 73 6.81 11.85 16.00
N ALA A 74 8.10 11.77 15.67
CA ALA A 74 9.04 10.93 16.38
C ALA A 74 9.12 11.47 17.81
N LEU A 75 8.60 10.70 18.77
CA LEU A 75 8.85 10.95 20.18
C LEU A 75 10.38 10.90 20.40
N PRO A 76 11.00 11.94 20.99
CA PRO A 76 12.41 11.86 21.34
C PRO A 76 12.59 10.79 22.43
N ARG A 77 13.27 9.70 22.07
CA ARG A 77 13.85 8.78 23.04
C ARG A 77 15.16 9.40 23.53
N GLU A 78 15.08 10.31 24.49
CA GLU A 78 16.23 10.63 25.32
C GLU A 78 16.23 9.70 26.52
N ARG A 79 17.12 8.72 26.47
CA ARG A 79 17.53 7.90 27.60
C ARG A 79 19.03 8.10 27.76
N PHE A 80 19.42 8.97 28.68
CA PHE A 80 20.57 8.78 29.58
C PHE A 80 20.26 9.48 30.90
#